data_AF-A0A357IW06-F1
#
_entry.id   AF-A0A357IW06-F1
#
_cell.length_a   1.000
_cell.length_b   1.000
_cell.length_c   1.000
_cell.angle_alpha   90.00
_cell.angle_beta   90.00
_cell.angle_gamma   90.00
#
_symmetry.space_group_name_H-M   'P 1'
#
loop_
_entity.id
_entity.type
_entity.pdbx_description
1 polymer ?
#
loop_
_entity_poly.entity_id
_entity_poly.type
_entity_poly.pdbx_seq_one_letter_code
_entity_poly.pdbx_strand_id
1 'polypeptide(L)' 'MAQKTGSFKNTEANSKIEGPLFRIKTDDADILVLGTAHVSRRSVEDVQHAFREFKPDSVCVELCR' A
#
# COMPACT_ATOMS: atom_id res chain seq x y z
N MET A 1 4.88 -21.58 8.70
CA MET A 1 4.16 -20.47 9.36
C MET A 1 3.29 -19.80 8.30
N ALA A 2 1.98 -19.68 8.54
CA ALA A 2 1.05 -19.21 7.53
C ALA A 2 1.09 -17.68 7.44
N GLN A 3 1.56 -17.15 6.31
CA GLN A 3 1.45 -15.73 5.98
C GLN A 3 -0.05 -15.43 5.83
N LYS A 4 -0.64 -14.68 6.76
CA LYS A 4 -2.03 -14.22 6.62
C LYS A 4 -2.06 -13.05 5.66
N THR A 5 -2.19 -13.34 4.37
CA THR A 5 -2.54 -12.35 3.35
C THR A 5 -4.00 -11.97 3.54
N GLY A 6 -4.27 -10.73 3.91
CA GLY A 6 -5.62 -10.17 3.98
C GLY A 6 -5.82 -9.13 2.90
N SER A 7 -6.85 -9.29 2.06
CA SER A 7 -7.37 -8.16 1.29
C SER A 7 -8.03 -7.20 2.28
N PHE A 8 -7.63 -5.93 2.28
CA PHE A 8 -8.25 -4.95 3.16
C PHE A 8 -9.70 -4.73 2.73
N LYS A 9 -10.64 -4.85 3.67
CA LYS A 9 -11.95 -4.23 3.53
C LYS A 9 -11.78 -2.73 3.79
N ASN A 10 -12.37 -1.88 2.95
CA ASN A 10 -12.33 -0.42 3.07
C ASN A 10 -12.65 0.05 4.50
N THR A 11 -11.62 0.44 5.23
CA THR A 11 -11.69 1.28 6.43
C THR A 11 -11.55 2.75 6.03
N GLU A 12 -11.99 3.69 6.88
CA GLU A 12 -11.88 5.14 6.61
C GLU A 12 -10.45 5.58 6.22
N ALA A 13 -9.44 4.93 6.81
CA ALA A 13 -8.01 5.12 6.50
C ALA A 13 -7.63 4.88 5.02
N ASN A 14 -8.35 4.02 4.31
CA ASN A 14 -8.07 3.69 2.90
C ASN A 14 -9.04 4.37 1.92
N SER A 15 -10.01 5.15 2.41
CA SER A 15 -11.10 5.73 1.61
C SER A 15 -10.63 6.65 0.48
N LYS A 16 -9.38 7.14 0.54
CA LYS A 16 -8.78 8.05 -0.45
C LYS A 16 -7.79 7.40 -1.39
N ILE A 17 -7.51 6.11 -1.24
CA ILE A 17 -6.58 5.37 -2.10
C ILE A 17 -7.40 4.51 -3.06
N GLU A 18 -7.21 4.71 -4.36
CA GLU A 18 -7.96 3.98 -5.40
C GLU A 18 -7.17 2.80 -5.95
N GLY A 19 -5.83 2.87 -5.95
CA GLY A 19 -4.97 1.77 -6.35
C GLY A 19 -5.12 0.50 -5.49
N PRO A 20 -4.79 -0.69 -6.04
CA PRO A 20 -4.80 -1.93 -5.28
C PRO A 20 -3.92 -1.82 -4.03
N LEU A 21 -4.50 -2.10 -2.87
CA LEU A 21 -3.81 -1.95 -1.58
C LEU A 21 -3.94 -3.24 -0.76
N PHE A 22 -2.81 -3.79 -0.34
CA PHE A 22 -2.73 -5.05 0.40
C PHE A 22 -1.85 -4.92 1.64
N ARG A 23 -2.20 -5.63 2.72
CA ARG A 23 -1.34 -5.77 3.91
C ARG A 23 -0.79 -7.17 3.97
N ILE A 24 0.47 -7.26 4.34
CA ILE A 24 1.10 -8.51 4.73
C ILE A 24 1.65 -8.30 6.13
N LYS A 25 1.03 -8.96 7.12
CA LYS A 25 1.56 -9.00 8.48
C LYS A 25 2.47 -10.20 8.63
N THR A 26 3.67 -9.94 9.12
CA THR A 26 4.64 -10.94 9.56
C THR A 26 4.90 -10.75 11.06
N ASP A 27 5.68 -11.64 11.67
CA ASP A 27 6.03 -11.50 13.09
C ASP A 27 6.91 -10.26 13.34
N ASP A 28 7.73 -9.88 12.36
CA ASP A 28 8.74 -8.81 12.49
C ASP A 28 8.36 -7.49 11.81
N ALA A 29 7.42 -7.53 10.87
CA ALA A 29 7.11 -6.39 10.02
C ALA A 29 5.64 -6.37 9.58
N ASP A 30 5.16 -5.15 9.34
CA ASP A 30 3.85 -4.88 8.80
C ASP A 30 3.97 -4.18 7.44
N ILE A 31 3.77 -4.93 6.36
CA ILE A 31 4.11 -4.52 5.01
C ILE A 31 2.84 -4.06 4.29
N LEU A 32 2.88 -2.86 3.73
CA LEU A 32 1.83 -2.33 2.87
C LEU A 32 2.30 -2.38 1.40
N VAL A 33 1.50 -3.00 0.54
CA VAL A 33 1.75 -3.06 -0.90
C VAL A 33 0.70 -2.23 -1.62
N LEU A 34 1.13 -1.13 -2.25
CA LEU A 34 0.32 -0.28 -3.10
C LEU A 34 0.70 -0.51 -4.56
N GLY A 35 -0.23 -1.06 -5.34
CA GLY A 35 -0.07 -1.21 -6.78
C GLY A 35 -0.36 0.10 -7.52
N THR A 36 0.51 0.44 -8.48
CA THR A 36 0.28 1.55 -9.41
C THR A 36 0.24 1.01 -10.83
N ALA A 37 -0.81 1.28 -11.61
CA ALA A 37 -0.94 0.71 -12.94
C ALA A 37 -0.11 1.44 -14.02
N HIS A 38 0.12 2.76 -13.89
CA HIS A 38 0.82 3.61 -14.87
C HIS A 38 1.39 4.88 -14.21
N VAL A 39 2.25 5.64 -14.92
CA VAL A 39 2.63 7.00 -14.52
C VAL A 39 1.43 7.93 -14.71
N SER A 40 0.61 8.04 -13.67
CA SER A 40 -0.58 8.89 -13.66
C SER A 40 -0.55 9.82 -12.46
N ARG A 41 -1.20 10.99 -12.60
CA ARG A 41 -1.41 11.91 -11.47
C ARG A 41 -2.09 11.20 -10.30
N ARG A 42 -3.05 10.32 -10.60
CA ARG A 42 -3.76 9.50 -9.61
C ARG A 42 -2.81 8.61 -8.81
N SER A 43 -1.87 7.95 -9.47
CA SER A 43 -0.86 7.12 -8.80
C SER A 43 0.04 7.94 -7.86
N VAL A 44 0.39 9.16 -8.25
CA VAL A 44 1.14 10.08 -7.37
C VAL A 44 0.29 10.46 -6.15
N GLU A 45 -0.99 10.77 -6.33
CA GLU A 45 -1.90 11.12 -5.25
C GLU A 45 -2.09 9.95 -4.27
N ASP A 46 -2.32 8.73 -4.78
CA ASP A 46 -2.45 7.52 -3.96
C ASP A 46 -1.19 7.28 -3.09
N VAL A 47 0.00 7.41 -3.68
CA VAL A 47 1.27 7.28 -2.93
C VAL A 47 1.36 8.38 -1.86
N GLN A 48 1.07 9.64 -2.19
CA GLN A 48 1.10 10.72 -1.20
C GLN A 48 0.12 10.50 -0.05
N HIS A 49 -1.08 9.99 -0.34
CA HIS A 49 -2.06 9.64 0.68
C HIS A 49 -1.57 8.50 1.57
N ALA A 50 -1.00 7.45 0.98
CA ALA A 50 -0.43 6.33 1.72
C ALA A 50 0.69 6.77 2.68
N PHE A 51 1.59 7.67 2.23
CA PHE A 51 2.66 8.19 3.10
C PHE A 51 2.12 9.00 4.29
N ARG A 52 1.14 9.87 4.06
CA ARG A 52 0.55 10.69 5.12
C ARG A 52 -0.18 9.87 6.18
N GLU A 53 -0.92 8.86 5.71
CA GLU A 53 -1.75 8.01 6.57
C GLU A 53 -0.92 6.98 7.32
N PHE A 54 -0.13 6.17 6.59
CA PHE A 54 0.53 5.01 7.17
C PHE A 54 1.93 5.29 7.70
N LYS A 55 2.55 6.42 7.30
CA LYS A 55 3.87 6.87 7.77
C LYS A 55 4.90 5.72 7.84
N PRO A 56 5.21 5.08 6.70
CA PRO A 56 6.06 3.90 6.71
C PRO A 56 7.48 4.26 7.16
N ASP A 57 8.09 3.39 7.98
CA ASP A 57 9.49 3.54 8.40
C ASP A 57 10.48 3.22 7.28
N SER A 58 10.04 2.52 6.24
CA SER A 58 10.86 2.12 5.09
C SER A 58 10.03 2.00 3.82
N VAL A 59 10.64 2.31 2.68
CA VAL A 59 9.97 2.33 1.37
C VAL A 59 10.76 1.51 0.38
N CYS A 60 10.11 0.53 -0.23
CA CYS A 60 10.64 -0.25 -1.35
C CYS A 60 9.92 0.20 -2.63
N VAL A 61 10.69 0.41 -3.70
CA VAL A 61 10.14 0.77 -5.02
C VAL A 61 10.49 -0.32 -6.01
N GLU A 62 9.47 -0.83 -6.71
CA GLU A 62 9.62 -1.74 -7.84
C GLU A 62 9.22 -0.99 -9.11
N LEU A 63 10.04 -1.11 -10.15
CA LEU A 63 9.81 -0.50 -11.45
C LEU A 63 9.66 -1.62 -12.47
N CYS A 64 8.50 -1.71 -13.11
CA CYS A 64 8.27 -2.61 -14.23
C CYS A 64 9.32 -2.39 -15.32
N ARG A 65 9.72 -3.47 -16.01
CA ARG A 65 10.62 -3.42 -17.17
C ARG A 65 9.88 -3.31 -18.49
#